data_AF-A0A9D4KX01-F1
#
_entry.id   AF-A0A9D4KX01-F1
#
_cell.length_a   1.000
_cell.length_b   1.000
_cell.length_c   1.000
_cell.angle_alpha   90.00
_cell.angle_beta   90.00
_cell.angle_gamma   90.00
#
_symmetry.space_group_name_H-M   'P 1'
#
loop_
_entity.id
_entity.type
_entity.pdbx_description
1 polymer ?
#
loop_
_entity_poly.entity_id
_entity_poly.type
_entity_poly.pdbx_seq_one_letter_code
_entity_poly.pdbx_strand_id
1 'polypeptide(L)'
;MKVLSWTSNSETLRSRAKEENVLDTDEVNKILGMRWNPVKDEMSFAERNIPILDVVTKRTILKYLYQIYDPLGLLSPVSVSALILL
;
A
#
# COMPACT_ATOMS: atom_id res chain seq x y z
N MET A 1 1.30 -17.36 -1.31
CA MET A 1 1.85 -15.99 -1.28
C MET A 1 2.97 -15.95 -2.31
N LYS A 2 2.80 -15.26 -3.45
CA LYS A 2 3.84 -15.18 -4.49
C LYS A 2 4.91 -14.22 -3.96
N VAL A 3 6.09 -14.73 -3.65
CA VAL A 3 7.24 -13.90 -3.30
C VAL A 3 7.76 -13.31 -4.61
N LEU A 4 7.84 -11.99 -4.71
CA LEU A 4 8.28 -11.28 -5.92
C LEU A 4 9.73 -11.66 -6.20
N SER A 5 9.99 -12.33 -7.31
CA SER A 5 11.35 -12.77 -7.66
C SER A 5 12.10 -11.78 -8.56
N TRP A 6 11.41 -10.92 -9.33
CA TRP A 6 12.07 -10.09 -10.37
C TRP A 6 11.41 -8.71 -10.58
N THR A 7 11.17 -7.98 -9.49
CA THR A 7 10.64 -6.60 -9.52
C THR A 7 11.62 -5.64 -8.86
N SER A 8 12.05 -4.58 -9.55
CA SER A 8 13.03 -3.61 -9.03
C SER A 8 12.67 -2.17 -9.40
N ASN A 9 13.04 -1.22 -8.54
CA ASN A 9 12.97 0.21 -8.84
C ASN A 9 14.10 0.70 -9.75
N SER A 10 15.16 -0.10 -9.94
CA SER A 10 16.25 0.22 -10.85
C SER A 10 15.87 -0.03 -12.31
N GLU A 11 16.02 0.97 -13.16
CA GLU A 11 15.73 0.87 -14.59
C GLU A 11 16.63 -0.17 -15.29
N THR A 12 17.91 -0.24 -14.93
CA THR A 12 18.86 -1.20 -15.53
C THR A 12 18.47 -2.66 -15.22
N LEU A 13 18.07 -2.94 -13.98
CA LEU A 13 17.62 -4.28 -13.57
C LEU A 13 16.28 -4.64 -14.21
N ARG A 14 15.35 -3.68 -14.37
CA ARG A 14 14.10 -3.92 -15.09
C ARG A 14 14.32 -4.22 -16.57
N SER A 15 15.19 -3.46 -17.24
CA SER A 15 15.50 -3.71 -18.65
C SER A 15 16.10 -5.10 -18.84
N ARG A 16 17.02 -5.51 -17.96
CA ARG A 16 17.59 -6.86 -17.98
C ARG A 16 16.54 -7.94 -17.70
N ALA A 17 15.67 -7.75 -16.71
CA ALA A 17 14.59 -8.70 -16.43
C ALA A 17 13.60 -8.81 -17.60
N LYS A 18 13.39 -7.72 -18.36
CA LYS A 18 12.58 -7.70 -19.58
C LYS A 18 13.26 -8.48 -20.71
N GLU A 19 14.56 -8.27 -20.91
CA GLU A 19 15.36 -9.02 -21.90
C GLU A 19 15.36 -10.53 -21.61
N GLU A 20 15.47 -10.91 -20.35
CA GLU A 20 15.45 -12.30 -19.89
C GLU A 20 14.01 -12.89 -19.84
N ASN A 21 12.96 -12.12 -20.21
CA ASN A 21 11.54 -12.49 -20.13
C ASN A 21 11.09 -12.99 -18.73
N VAL A 22 11.73 -12.49 -17.67
CA VAL A 22 11.41 -12.83 -16.26
C VAL A 22 10.71 -11.69 -15.52
N LEU A 23 10.55 -10.52 -16.16
CA LEU A 23 9.94 -9.34 -15.55
C LEU A 23 8.48 -9.61 -15.15
N ASP A 24 8.17 -9.43 -13.86
CA ASP A 24 6.79 -9.45 -13.39
C ASP A 24 6.08 -8.19 -13.89
N THR A 25 5.04 -8.36 -14.72
CA THR A 25 4.36 -7.26 -15.42
C THR A 25 3.24 -6.63 -14.59
N ASP A 26 2.98 -7.17 -13.40
CA ASP A 26 2.03 -6.58 -12.46
C ASP A 26 2.51 -5.17 -12.07
N GLU A 27 1.82 -4.14 -12.55
CA GLU A 27 2.14 -2.72 -12.30
C GLU A 27 2.04 -2.34 -10.83
N VAL A 28 1.28 -3.13 -10.05
CA VAL A 28 1.03 -2.90 -8.63
C VAL A 28 1.35 -4.17 -7.85
N ASN A 29 2.58 -4.23 -7.35
CA ASN A 29 3.07 -5.39 -6.63
C ASN A 29 2.70 -5.29 -5.15
N LYS A 30 2.18 -6.38 -4.58
CA LYS A 30 1.87 -6.42 -3.14
C LYS A 30 3.14 -6.71 -2.34
N ILE A 31 3.66 -5.70 -1.65
CA ILE A 31 4.79 -5.83 -0.71
C ILE A 31 4.27 -5.59 0.69
N LEU A 32 4.50 -6.54 1.62
CA LEU A 32 4.02 -6.45 3.00
C LEU A 32 2.52 -6.10 3.09
N GLY A 33 1.70 -6.62 2.17
CA GLY A 33 0.26 -6.27 2.11
C GLY A 33 -0.08 -4.86 1.61
N MET A 34 0.93 -4.02 1.35
CA MET A 34 0.82 -2.70 0.73
C MET A 34 1.06 -2.80 -0.79
N ARG A 35 0.72 -1.75 -1.53
CA ARG A 35 0.91 -1.66 -2.98
C ARG A 35 2.21 -0.92 -3.25
N TRP A 36 3.08 -1.46 -4.10
CA TRP A 36 4.30 -0.78 -4.55
C TRP A 36 4.33 -0.69 -6.06
N ASN A 37 4.55 0.53 -6.55
CA ASN A 37 4.87 0.82 -7.93
C ASN A 37 6.40 0.93 -8.06
N PRO A 38 7.08 -0.08 -8.61
CA PRO A 38 8.53 -0.06 -8.77
C PRO A 38 8.99 0.98 -9.80
N VAL A 39 8.14 1.36 -10.76
CA VAL A 39 8.51 2.31 -11.83
C VAL A 39 8.71 3.70 -11.25
N LYS A 40 7.78 4.14 -10.41
CA LYS A 40 7.79 5.45 -9.76
C LYS A 40 8.42 5.46 -8.37
N ASP A 41 8.73 4.28 -7.85
CA ASP A 41 9.14 4.06 -6.45
C ASP A 41 8.11 4.59 -5.44
N GLU A 42 6.83 4.38 -5.75
CA GLU A 42 5.72 4.87 -4.94
C GLU A 42 5.09 3.71 -4.15
N MET A 43 4.96 3.90 -2.84
CA MET A 43 4.15 3.02 -1.99
C MET A 43 2.77 3.61 -1.78
N SER A 44 1.75 2.77 -1.88
CA SER A 44 0.37 3.14 -1.65
C SER A 44 -0.35 2.08 -0.80
N PHE A 45 -1.41 2.52 -0.13
CA PHE A 45 -2.27 1.64 0.64
C PHE A 45 -3.39 1.11 -0.26
N ALA A 46 -3.96 -0.03 0.12
CA ALA A 46 -5.14 -0.53 -0.58
C ALA A 46 -6.28 0.48 -0.46
N GLU A 47 -6.79 0.93 -1.60
CA GLU A 47 -7.98 1.78 -1.66
C GLU A 47 -9.14 1.07 -0.95
N ARG A 48 -9.84 1.81 -0.09
CA ARG A 48 -11.02 1.32 0.60
C ARG A 48 -12.21 2.16 0.23
N ASN A 49 -13.28 1.48 -0.13
CA ASN A 49 -14.57 2.10 -0.33
C ASN A 49 -15.19 2.36 1.05
N ILE A 50 -14.96 3.57 1.58
CA ILE A 50 -15.57 4.01 2.84
C ILE A 50 -16.96 4.54 2.47
N PRO A 51 -18.05 3.86 2.90
CA PRO A 51 -19.38 4.34 2.61
C PRO A 51 -19.59 5.70 3.28
N ILE A 52 -20.33 6.57 2.61
CA ILE A 52 -20.84 7.80 3.22
C ILE A 52 -21.78 7.38 4.35
N LEU A 53 -21.44 7.75 5.58
CA LEU A 53 -22.26 7.44 6.76
C LEU A 53 -23.16 8.63 7.08
N ASP A 54 -24.45 8.37 7.27
CA ASP A 54 -25.41 9.40 7.72
C ASP A 54 -25.07 9.92 9.12
N VAL A 55 -24.51 9.07 9.98
CA VAL A 55 -24.05 9.43 11.32
C VAL A 55 -22.62 8.93 11.51
N VAL A 56 -21.70 9.87 11.66
CA VAL A 56 -20.30 9.58 11.96
C VAL A 56 -20.09 9.57 13.47
N THR A 57 -19.71 8.41 14.00
CA THR A 57 -19.34 8.22 15.42
C THR A 57 -17.84 8.00 15.58
N LYS A 58 -17.29 8.25 16.76
CA LYS A 58 -15.88 7.92 17.06
C LYS A 58 -15.58 6.45 16.76
N ARG A 59 -16.49 5.54 17.16
CA ARG A 59 -16.39 4.09 16.90
C ARG A 59 -16.34 3.76 15.41
N THR A 60 -17.12 4.44 14.57
CA THR A 60 -17.08 4.20 13.12
C THR A 60 -15.77 4.68 12.52
N ILE A 61 -15.25 5.84 12.94
CA ILE A 61 -13.96 6.34 12.46
C ILE A 61 -12.83 5.37 12.85
N LEU A 62 -12.78 4.95 14.12
CA LEU A 62 -11.80 3.98 14.60
C LEU A 62 -11.88 2.66 13.83
N LYS A 63 -13.09 2.14 13.57
CA LYS A 63 -13.29 0.92 12.77
C LYS A 63 -12.63 1.03 11.39
N TYR A 64 -12.70 2.18 10.72
CA TYR A 64 -12.06 2.38 9.42
C TYR A 64 -10.55 2.59 9.55
N LEU A 65 -10.09 3.27 10.60
CA LEU A 65 -8.68 3.51 10.85
C LEU A 65 -7.92 2.20 11.09
N TYR A 66 -8.42 1.35 12.00
CA TYR A 66 -7.80 0.07 12.36
C TYR A 66 -7.86 -0.98 11.24
N GLN A 67 -8.68 -0.75 10.23
CA GLN A 67 -8.68 -1.62 9.06
C GLN A 67 -7.39 -1.46 8.25
N ILE A 68 -6.77 -0.28 8.23
CA ILE A 68 -5.57 0.01 7.45
C ILE A 68 -4.37 -0.76 8.02
N TYR A 69 -3.79 -1.63 7.19
CA TYR A 69 -2.57 -2.35 7.55
C TYR A 69 -1.36 -1.46 7.24
N ASP A 70 -0.63 -1.09 8.29
CA ASP A 70 0.55 -0.23 8.20
C ASP A 70 1.72 -0.85 8.99
N PRO A 71 2.45 -1.82 8.39
CA PRO A 71 3.55 -2.50 9.07
C PRO A 71 4.77 -1.60 9.30
N LEU A 72 4.90 -0.51 8.52
CA LEU A 72 6.04 0.40 8.57
C LEU A 72 5.75 1.68 9.37
N GLY A 73 4.50 1.89 9.78
CA GLY A 73 4.09 3.07 10.52
C GLY A 73 4.03 4.35 9.68
N LEU A 74 3.97 4.25 8.34
CA LEU A 74 3.98 5.41 7.44
C LEU A 74 2.74 6.30 7.59
N LEU A 75 1.61 5.74 8.02
CA LEU A 75 0.37 6.48 8.31
C LEU A 75 0.23 6.84 9.80
N SER A 76 1.16 6.44 10.66
CA SER A 76 1.11 6.73 12.10
C SER A 76 0.87 8.21 12.42
N PRO A 77 1.49 9.20 11.73
CA PRO A 77 1.22 10.60 12.02
C PRO A 77 -0.27 10.97 11.86
N VAL A 78 -0.96 10.42 10.87
CA VAL A 78 -2.37 10.68 10.63
C VAL A 78 -3.25 9.84 11.56
N SER A 79 -2.93 8.55 11.68
CA SER A 79 -3.71 7.61 12.49
C SER A 79 -3.67 7.94 13.98
N VAL A 80 -2.50 8.27 14.52
CA VAL A 80 -2.35 8.65 15.93
C VAL A 80 -3.02 9.99 16.21
N SER A 81 -2.88 10.98 15.32
CA SER A 81 -3.61 12.24 15.49
C SER A 81 -5.12 12.05 15.45
N ALA A 82 -5.64 11.22 14.54
CA ALA A 82 -7.05 10.87 14.52
C ALA A 82 -7.49 10.20 15.83
N LEU A 83 -6.70 9.26 16.36
CA LEU A 83 -6.97 8.61 17.65
C LEU A 83 -7.03 9.59 18.83
N ILE A 84 -6.13 10.57 18.87
CA ILE A 84 -6.06 11.56 19.96
C ILE A 84 -7.23 12.55 19.88
N LEU A 85 -7.62 12.95 18.66
CA LEU A 85 -8.70 13.92 18.43
C LEU A 85 -10.10 13.32 18.56
N LEU A 86 -10.22 11.99 18.47
CA LEU A 86 -11.46 11.24 18.66
C LEU A 86 -11.76 11.04 20.14
#